data_AF-A0A1A8PMN2-F1
#
_entry.id   AF-A0A1A8PMN2-F1
#
_cell.length_a   1.000
_cell.length_b   1.000
_cell.length_c   1.000
_cell.angle_alpha   90.00
_cell.angle_beta   90.00
_cell.angle_gamma   90.00
#
_symmetry.space_group_name_H-M   'P 1'
#
loop_
_entity.id
_entity.type
_entity.pdbx_description
1 polymer ?
#
loop_
_entity_poly.entity_id
_entity_poly.type
_entity_poly.pdbx_seq_one_letter_code
_entity_poly.pdbx_strand_id
1 'polypeptide(L)' 'GQERPGTRTPPGTPHVDCRRPEHPKTHCEQHRDRVQVTSPGGHPIEGTYVPQCDEHGHYQPQQCHGSTGHCWCVDDR' A
#
# COMPACT_ATOMS: atom_id res chain seq x y z
N GLY A 1 -14.90 -16.55 -12.02
CA GLY A 1 -14.36 -15.80 -10.87
C GLY A 1 -14.72 -16.54 -9.61
N GLN A 2 -13.82 -16.60 -8.62
CA GLN A 2 -14.09 -17.19 -7.32
C GLN A 2 -14.67 -16.12 -6.38
N GLU A 3 -15.64 -16.48 -5.55
CA GLU A 3 -16.20 -15.57 -4.54
C GLU A 3 -15.14 -15.26 -3.47
N ARG A 4 -15.06 -13.99 -3.06
CA ARG A 4 -14.22 -13.56 -1.94
C ARG A 4 -14.87 -13.95 -0.61
N PRO A 5 -14.13 -14.59 0.31
CA PRO A 5 -14.67 -14.97 1.61
C PRO A 5 -15.26 -13.76 2.36
N GLY A 6 -16.48 -13.89 2.90
CA GLY A 6 -17.10 -12.84 3.69
C GLY A 6 -17.72 -11.68 2.91
N THR A 7 -17.71 -11.68 1.57
CA THR A 7 -18.40 -10.64 0.77
C THR A 7 -19.87 -10.96 0.46
N ARG A 8 -20.36 -12.17 0.80
CA ARG A 8 -21.76 -12.57 0.55
C ARG A 8 -22.69 -12.00 1.62
N THR A 9 -23.66 -11.19 1.20
CA THR A 9 -24.62 -10.49 2.06
C THR A 9 -26.06 -11.00 1.82
N PRO A 10 -26.88 -11.26 2.87
CA PRO A 10 -28.29 -11.62 2.72
C PRO A 10 -29.16 -10.52 2.08
N PRO A 11 -30.33 -10.87 1.52
CA PRO A 11 -31.30 -9.87 1.05
C PRO A 11 -31.68 -8.88 2.16
N GLY A 12 -31.65 -7.58 1.86
CA GLY A 12 -32.00 -6.51 2.81
C GLY A 12 -30.84 -5.98 3.67
N THR A 13 -29.62 -6.53 3.52
CA THR A 13 -28.42 -5.98 4.18
C THR A 13 -27.65 -5.01 3.26
N PRO A 14 -26.93 -4.02 3.82
CA PRO A 14 -26.06 -3.15 3.04
C PRO A 14 -24.98 -3.96 2.29
N HIS A 15 -24.70 -3.57 1.05
CA HIS A 15 -23.69 -4.21 0.24
C HIS A 15 -22.27 -3.92 0.78
N VAL A 16 -21.42 -4.95 0.77
CA VAL A 16 -19.97 -4.79 1.02
C VAL A 16 -19.34 -4.12 -0.20
N ASP A 17 -18.49 -3.10 0.02
CA ASP A 17 -17.75 -2.49 -1.08
C ASP A 17 -16.67 -3.45 -1.58
N CYS A 18 -16.91 -4.08 -2.73
CA CYS A 18 -16.00 -5.01 -3.38
C CYS A 18 -14.65 -4.36 -3.75
N ARG A 19 -14.54 -3.02 -3.78
CA ARG A 19 -13.28 -2.32 -4.03
C ARG A 19 -12.44 -2.14 -2.76
N ARG A 20 -13.02 -2.37 -1.58
CA ARG A 20 -12.29 -2.24 -0.33
C ARG A 20 -11.34 -3.45 -0.15
N PRO A 21 -10.06 -3.19 0.17
CA PRO A 21 -9.10 -4.24 0.53
C PRO A 21 -9.65 -5.07 1.70
N GLU A 22 -9.37 -6.39 1.69
CA GLU A 22 -9.78 -7.29 2.78
C GLU A 22 -9.01 -7.04 4.08
N HIS A 23 -7.83 -6.43 3.95
CA HIS A 23 -6.97 -6.08 5.07
C HIS A 23 -6.81 -4.56 5.13
N PRO A 24 -6.92 -3.95 6.33
CA PRO A 24 -6.54 -2.55 6.52
C PRO A 24 -5.12 -2.34 6.01
N LYS A 25 -4.90 -1.24 5.27
CA LYS A 25 -3.55 -0.87 4.85
C LYS A 25 -2.67 -0.68 6.06
N THR A 26 -1.52 -1.33 6.05
CA THR A 26 -0.45 -1.16 7.03
C THR A 26 0.18 0.23 6.94
N HIS A 27 1.02 0.58 7.92
CA HIS A 27 1.70 1.86 7.95
C HIS A 27 2.62 2.06 6.73
N CYS A 28 3.35 1.01 6.32
CA CYS A 28 4.20 1.08 5.13
C CYS A 28 3.37 1.27 3.86
N GLU A 29 2.31 0.49 3.67
CA GLU A 29 1.46 0.59 2.48
C GLU A 29 0.78 1.96 2.39
N GLN A 30 0.29 2.48 3.52
CA GLN A 30 -0.29 3.82 3.58
C GLN A 30 0.74 4.91 3.25
N HIS A 31 1.97 4.77 3.74
CA HIS A 31 3.05 5.70 3.43
C HIS A 31 3.41 5.64 1.94
N ARG A 32 3.52 4.44 1.36
CA ARG A 32 3.75 4.24 -0.07
C ARG A 32 2.68 4.94 -0.91
N ASP A 33 1.41 4.74 -0.57
CA ASP A 33 0.30 5.35 -1.31
C ASP A 33 0.30 6.87 -1.19
N ARG A 34 0.59 7.41 0.01
CA ARG A 34 0.69 8.87 0.21
C ARG A 34 1.79 9.50 -0.62
N VAL A 35 2.92 8.82 -0.77
CA VAL A 35 4.06 9.30 -1.55
C VAL A 35 3.81 9.15 -3.06
N GLN A 36 3.19 8.05 -3.49
CA GLN A 36 2.86 7.82 -4.90
C GLN A 36 1.76 8.76 -5.43
N VAL A 37 0.92 9.32 -4.56
CA VAL A 37 -0.13 10.29 -4.95
C VAL A 37 0.47 11.67 -5.15
N THR A 38 1.29 11.85 -6.18
CA THR A 38 1.74 13.18 -6.57
C THR A 38 2.03 13.35 -8.07
N SER A 39 1.15 12.91 -8.97
CA SER A 39 0.99 13.65 -10.24
C SER A 39 -0.38 13.39 -10.86
N PRO A 40 -1.06 14.40 -11.44
CA PRO A 40 -2.33 14.20 -12.13
C PRO A 40 -2.29 13.16 -13.27
N GLY A 41 -1.09 12.75 -13.71
CA GLY A 41 -0.86 11.73 -14.74
C GLY A 41 -0.44 10.35 -14.23
N GLY A 42 -0.42 10.07 -12.92
CA GLY A 42 -0.06 8.74 -12.40
C GLY A 42 1.43 8.38 -12.50
N HIS A 43 2.28 9.36 -12.75
CA HIS A 43 3.74 9.20 -12.73
C HIS A 43 4.27 9.41 -11.30
N PRO A 44 5.19 8.58 -10.80
CA PRO A 44 5.88 8.86 -9.54
C PRO A 44 6.53 10.25 -9.61
N ILE A 45 6.41 11.08 -8.56
CA ILE A 45 7.27 12.26 -8.48
C ILE A 45 8.71 11.80 -8.45
N GLU A 46 9.41 12.11 -9.53
CA GLU A 46 10.85 11.99 -9.60
C GLU A 46 11.47 12.79 -8.44
N GLY A 47 12.18 12.09 -7.56
CA GLY A 47 12.85 12.68 -6.40
C GLY A 47 12.22 12.38 -5.04
N THR A 48 11.02 11.77 -4.98
CA THR A 48 10.44 11.37 -3.69
C THR A 48 10.78 9.94 -3.32
N TYR A 49 11.11 9.74 -2.05
CA TYR A 49 11.41 8.41 -1.51
C TYR A 49 10.14 7.60 -1.29
N VAL A 50 9.98 6.54 -2.09
CA VAL A 50 8.91 5.55 -1.92
C VAL A 50 9.40 4.44 -0.98
N PRO A 51 8.75 4.22 0.18
CA PRO A 51 9.14 3.15 1.07
C PRO A 51 8.88 1.77 0.46
N GLN A 52 9.81 0.86 0.68
CA GLN A 52 9.65 -0.56 0.38
C GLN A 52 8.95 -1.27 1.53
N CYS A 53 7.94 -2.07 1.19
CA CYS A 53 7.16 -2.87 2.11
C CYS A 53 7.34 -4.36 1.78
N ASP A 54 7.30 -5.21 2.79
CA ASP A 54 7.30 -6.67 2.62
C ASP A 54 5.89 -7.21 2.29
N GLU A 55 5.75 -8.54 2.20
CA GLU A 55 4.49 -9.23 1.88
C GLU A 55 3.40 -9.05 2.95
N HIS A 56 3.79 -8.66 4.17
CA HIS A 56 2.91 -8.41 5.29
C HIS A 56 2.56 -6.91 5.44
N GLY A 57 3.18 -6.04 4.64
CA GLY A 57 3.01 -4.59 4.73
C GLY A 57 3.89 -3.91 5.79
N HIS A 58 4.90 -4.60 6.32
CA HIS A 58 5.93 -4.00 7.17
C HIS A 58 7.02 -3.32 6.34
N TYR A 59 7.76 -2.39 6.92
CA TYR A 59 8.91 -1.79 6.22
C TYR A 59 9.99 -2.84 6.01
N GLN A 60 10.57 -2.89 4.80
CA GLN A 60 11.74 -3.72 4.63
C GLN A 60 12.88 -3.17 5.49
N PRO A 61 13.68 -4.03 6.15
CA PRO A 61 14.79 -3.58 7.00
C PRO A 61 15.80 -2.71 6.26
N GLN A 62 15.95 -2.90 4.95
CA GLN A 62 16.76 -2.08 4.07
C GLN A 62 15.87 -1.28 3.12
N GLN A 63 15.97 0.03 3.21
CA GLN A 63 15.27 0.96 2.34
C GLN A 63 16.24 1.62 1.38
N CYS A 64 15.83 1.80 0.13
CA CYS A 64 16.65 2.45 -0.90
C CYS A 64 15.88 3.57 -1.60
N HIS A 65 16.51 4.72 -1.75
CA HIS A 65 15.95 5.83 -2.50
C HIS A 65 16.36 5.76 -3.96
N GLY A 66 15.49 5.20 -4.81
CA GLY A 66 15.78 4.96 -6.23
C GLY A 66 16.21 6.19 -7.03
N SER A 67 15.79 7.41 -6.65
CA SER A 67 16.19 8.64 -7.34
C SER A 67 17.59 9.14 -6.97
N THR A 68 18.06 8.87 -5.75
CA THR A 68 19.38 9.34 -5.26
C THR A 68 20.42 8.23 -5.14
N GLY A 69 20.00 6.97 -5.21
CA GLY A 69 20.87 5.79 -5.04
C GLY A 69 21.28 5.47 -3.60
N HIS A 70 20.81 6.24 -2.61
CA HIS A 70 21.15 5.98 -1.20
C HIS A 70 20.32 4.84 -0.63
N CYS A 71 20.93 3.99 0.20
CA CYS A 71 20.22 2.98 0.99
C CYS A 71 20.55 3.15 2.47
N TRP A 72 19.59 2.83 3.34
CA TRP A 72 19.74 2.87 4.79
C TRP A 72 18.92 1.75 5.45
N CYS A 73 19.22 1.47 6.72
CA CYS A 73 18.47 0.49 7.50
C CYS A 73 17.39 1.17 8.33
N VAL A 74 16.24 0.53 8.49
CA VAL A 74 15.11 0.98 9.32
C VAL A 74 14.67 -0.11 10.29
N ASP A 75 14.05 0.30 11.40
CA ASP A 75 13.44 -0.61 12.38
C ASP A 75 11.98 -0.94 12.01
N ASP A 76 11.50 -2.11 12.46
CA ASP A 76 10.16 -2.67 12.20
C ASP A 76 9.02 -2.09 13.08
N ARG A 77 9.17 -0.88 13.65
CA ARG A 77 8.21 -0.38 14.67
C ARG A 77 6.81 -0.06 14.15
#